data_AF-A0A6P7ZBH5-F1
#
_entry.id   AF-A0A6P7ZBH5-F1
#
_cell.length_a   1.000
_cell.length_b   1.000
_cell.length_c   1.000
_cell.angle_alpha   90.00
_cell.angle_beta   90.00
_cell.angle_gamma   90.00
#
_symmetry.space_group_name_H-M   'P 1'
#
loop_
_entity.id
_entity.type
_entity.pdbx_description
1 polymer ?
#
loop_
_entity_poly.entity_id
_entity_poly.type
_entity_poly.pdbx_seq_one_letter_code
_entity_poly.pdbx_strand_id
1 'polypeptide(L)'
;MKVVGGFLLIVLLKFGFVATSPDQCTISDILSLESFCRSAVSTDLTKPQITCTTISAKGAYATCPSDHIPTSCSCGMACGSWDVQNELMCHCQCNNIDWTAARCCRINAR
;
A
#
# COMPACT_ATOMS: atom_id res chain seq x y z
N MET A 1 3.45 -17.15 17.78
CA MET A 1 2.21 -16.38 18.05
C MET A 1 2.25 -15.63 19.40
N LYS A 2 3.40 -15.07 19.81
CA LYS A 2 3.53 -14.32 21.08
C LYS A 2 3.76 -12.81 20.90
N VAL A 3 4.10 -12.38 19.68
CA VAL A 3 4.51 -11.00 19.38
C VAL A 3 3.29 -10.10 19.08
N VAL A 4 2.21 -10.67 18.53
CA VAL A 4 0.97 -9.94 18.20
C VAL A 4 0.23 -9.47 19.46
N GLY A 5 0.26 -10.27 20.53
CA GLY A 5 -0.39 -9.92 21.80
C GLY A 5 0.28 -8.73 22.52
N GLY A 6 1.60 -8.58 22.39
CA GLY A 6 2.34 -7.49 23.03
C GLY A 6 2.05 -6.12 22.41
N PHE A 7 1.96 -6.05 21.07
CA PHE A 7 1.65 -4.80 20.39
C PHE A 7 0.23 -4.32 20.67
N LEU A 8 -0.75 -5.22 20.70
CA LEU A 8 -2.14 -4.89 21.02
C LEU A 8 -2.28 -4.34 22.46
N LEU A 9 -1.56 -4.94 23.41
CA LEU A 9 -1.57 -4.51 24.81
C LEU A 9 -0.99 -3.09 24.99
N ILE A 10 0.06 -2.75 24.24
CA ILE A 10 0.70 -1.43 24.29
C ILE A 10 -0.22 -0.34 23.74
N VAL A 11 -1.00 -0.66 22.69
CA VAL A 11 -2.01 0.27 22.14
C VAL A 11 -3.11 0.50 23.17
N LEU A 12 -3.64 -0.55 23.82
CA LEU A 12 -4.71 -0.42 24.81
C LEU A 12 -4.27 0.35 26.08
N LEU A 13 -3.04 0.13 26.55
CA LEU A 13 -2.49 0.81 27.73
C LEU A 13 -2.26 2.31 27.51
N LYS A 14 -1.87 2.72 26.29
CA LYS A 14 -1.71 4.16 25.96
C LYS A 14 -3.04 4.91 25.85
N PHE A 15 -4.14 4.20 25.57
CA PHE A 15 -5.46 4.78 25.43
C PHE A 15 -6.28 4.79 26.74
N GLY A 16 -5.73 4.29 27.87
CA GLY A 16 -6.45 4.26 29.13
C GLY A 16 -7.64 3.28 29.16
N PHE A 17 -7.78 2.40 28.17
CA PHE A 17 -8.79 1.34 28.15
C PHE A 17 -8.35 0.18 29.04
N VAL A 18 -8.35 0.40 30.35
CA VAL A 18 -8.45 -0.68 31.32
C VAL A 18 -9.92 -0.77 31.70
N ALA A 19 -10.68 -1.60 30.98
CA ALA A 19 -12.05 -1.92 31.38
C ALA A 19 -11.97 -2.71 32.70
N THR A 20 -12.31 -2.06 33.81
CA THR A 20 -12.36 -2.70 35.13
C THR A 20 -13.70 -3.39 35.38
N SER A 21 -14.73 -3.12 34.55
CA SER A 21 -16.00 -3.85 34.53
C SER A 21 -16.73 -3.74 33.16
N PRO A 22 -17.69 -4.64 32.85
CA PRO A 22 -18.46 -4.63 31.59
C PRO A 22 -19.35 -3.40 31.41
N ASP A 23 -19.61 -2.64 32.49
CA ASP A 23 -20.52 -1.48 32.50
C ASP A 23 -19.81 -0.18 32.07
N GLN A 24 -18.51 -0.23 31.76
CA GLN A 24 -17.67 0.95 31.46
C GLN A 24 -17.53 1.26 29.95
N CYS A 25 -18.22 0.54 29.07
CA CYS A 25 -18.30 0.91 27.65
C CYS A 25 -19.70 1.47 27.36
N THR A 26 -19.79 2.79 27.36
CA THR A 26 -21.03 3.54 27.12
C THR A 26 -21.15 3.94 25.65
N ILE A 27 -22.36 4.30 25.20
CA ILE A 27 -22.58 4.82 23.83
C ILE A 27 -21.73 6.08 23.56
N SER A 28 -21.44 6.89 24.59
CA SER A 28 -20.52 8.02 24.51
C SER A 28 -19.08 7.64 24.17
N ASP A 29 -18.63 6.45 24.58
CA ASP A 29 -17.28 5.96 24.26
C ASP A 29 -17.16 5.56 22.77
N ILE A 30 -18.27 5.13 22.16
CA ILE A 30 -18.33 4.84 20.72
C ILE A 30 -18.29 6.14 19.90
N LEU A 31 -19.01 7.18 20.34
CA LEU A 31 -19.03 8.48 19.68
C LEU A 31 -17.66 9.20 19.77
N SER A 32 -16.97 9.05 20.90
CA SER A 32 -15.61 9.57 21.06
C SER A 32 -14.59 8.81 20.20
N LEU A 33 -14.77 7.49 20.00
CA LEU A 33 -13.96 6.72 19.04
C LEU A 33 -14.19 7.19 17.60
N GLU A 34 -15.45 7.41 17.19
CA GLU A 34 -15.76 7.87 15.83
C GLU A 34 -15.14 9.25 15.55
N SER A 35 -15.32 10.19 16.48
CA SER A 35 -14.75 11.53 16.34
C SER A 35 -13.22 11.52 16.34
N PHE A 36 -12.59 10.67 17.15
CA PHE A 36 -11.14 10.47 17.13
C PHE A 36 -10.67 9.87 15.81
N CYS A 37 -11.30 8.81 15.31
CA CYS A 37 -10.98 8.21 14.02
C CYS A 37 -11.13 9.23 12.88
N ARG A 38 -12.20 10.02 12.86
CA ARG A 38 -12.37 11.10 11.88
C ARG A 38 -11.27 12.15 11.97
N SER A 39 -10.89 12.54 13.19
CA SER A 39 -9.81 13.51 13.40
C SER A 39 -8.44 12.95 12.96
N ALA A 40 -8.11 11.71 13.33
CA ALA A 40 -6.84 11.06 13.00
C ALA A 40 -6.71 10.78 11.50
N VAL A 41 -7.80 10.34 10.84
CA VAL A 41 -7.86 10.21 9.38
C VAL A 41 -7.67 11.56 8.70
N SER A 42 -8.22 12.63 9.27
CA SER A 42 -8.06 13.97 8.71
C SER A 42 -6.63 14.50 8.83
N THR A 43 -5.85 14.11 9.85
CA THR A 43 -4.47 14.59 9.99
C THR A 43 -3.48 13.83 9.09
N ASP A 44 -3.63 12.50 8.94
CA ASP A 44 -2.64 11.66 8.22
C ASP A 44 -3.03 11.34 6.76
N LEU A 45 -4.32 11.42 6.40
CA LEU A 45 -4.83 11.08 5.06
C LEU A 45 -5.43 12.28 4.32
N THR A 46 -5.18 13.52 4.74
CA THR A 46 -5.81 14.67 4.08
C THR A 46 -5.33 14.90 2.65
N LYS A 47 -4.15 14.39 2.27
CA LYS A 47 -3.58 14.55 0.92
C LYS A 47 -2.72 13.34 0.52
N PRO A 48 -3.32 12.15 0.28
CA PRO A 48 -2.56 11.01 -0.21
C PRO A 48 -1.92 11.40 -1.54
N GLN A 49 -0.62 11.16 -1.67
CA GLN A 49 0.11 11.41 -2.91
C GLN A 49 0.43 10.09 -3.58
N ILE A 50 0.09 9.96 -4.86
CA ILE A 50 0.57 8.86 -5.69
C ILE A 50 1.95 9.27 -6.21
N THR A 51 2.98 8.55 -5.77
CA THR A 51 4.34 8.72 -6.29
C THR A 51 4.63 7.60 -7.25
N CYS A 52 5.14 7.94 -8.43
CA CYS A 52 5.43 6.98 -9.48
C CYS A 52 6.85 7.14 -10.01
N THR A 53 7.50 6.00 -10.26
CA THR A 53 8.78 5.90 -10.94
C THR A 53 8.66 4.96 -12.14
N THR A 54 9.62 5.03 -13.05
CA THR A 54 9.72 4.09 -14.18
C THR A 54 10.96 3.24 -14.00
N ILE A 55 10.80 1.93 -14.01
CA ILE A 55 11.90 0.97 -13.99
C ILE A 55 12.04 0.40 -15.40
N SER A 56 13.21 0.56 -16.02
CA SER A 56 13.51 -0.01 -17.34
C SER A 56 14.61 -1.05 -17.23
N ALA A 57 14.47 -2.14 -17.98
CA ALA A 57 15.43 -3.22 -18.05
C ALA A 57 15.57 -3.73 -19.49
N LYS A 58 16.70 -4.39 -19.77
CA LYS A 58 16.93 -5.06 -21.06
C LYS A 58 16.11 -6.35 -21.12
N GLY A 59 15.65 -6.69 -22.33
CA GLY A 59 14.84 -7.88 -22.57
C GLY A 59 13.37 -7.70 -22.23
N ALA A 60 12.66 -8.82 -22.11
CA ALA A 60 11.20 -8.87 -22.04
C ALA A 60 10.59 -8.58 -20.66
N TYR A 61 11.39 -8.30 -19.63
CA TYR A 61 10.89 -8.19 -18.25
C TYR A 61 11.39 -6.92 -17.57
N ALA A 62 10.52 -6.26 -16.81
CA ALA A 62 10.88 -5.21 -15.86
C ALA A 62 10.07 -5.35 -14.57
N THR A 63 10.73 -5.30 -13.41
CA THR A 63 10.10 -5.56 -12.11
C THR A 63 10.05 -4.31 -11.27
N CYS A 64 8.87 -3.99 -10.74
CA CYS A 64 8.71 -2.90 -9.78
C CYS A 64 9.31 -3.27 -8.42
N PRO A 65 9.74 -2.27 -7.61
CA PRO A 65 10.05 -2.49 -6.21
C PRO A 65 8.84 -3.08 -5.45
N SER A 66 9.08 -3.83 -4.37
CA SER A 66 8.03 -4.55 -3.63
C SER A 66 6.97 -3.67 -2.98
N ASP A 67 7.24 -2.38 -2.80
CA ASP A 67 6.32 -1.36 -2.26
C ASP A 67 5.58 -0.57 -3.35
N HIS A 68 5.75 -0.94 -4.63
CA HIS A 68 5.09 -0.32 -5.77
C HIS A 68 4.27 -1.32 -6.57
N ILE A 69 3.23 -0.83 -7.21
CA ILE A 69 2.37 -1.60 -8.11
C ILE A 69 2.63 -1.12 -9.55
N PRO A 70 2.82 -2.03 -10.52
CA PRO A 70 2.86 -1.69 -11.95
C PRO A 70 1.49 -1.15 -12.38
N THR A 71 1.46 0.09 -12.86
CA THR A 71 0.25 0.73 -13.40
C THR A 71 0.19 0.69 -14.92
N SER A 72 1.35 0.54 -15.58
CA SER A 72 1.46 0.30 -17.01
C SER A 72 2.82 -0.30 -17.37
N CYS A 73 2.88 -0.93 -18.54
CA CYS A 73 4.12 -1.39 -19.13
C CYS A 73 4.34 -0.73 -20.49
N SER A 74 5.60 -0.63 -20.91
CA SER A 74 6.00 -0.22 -22.25
C SER A 74 7.11 -1.14 -22.73
N CYS A 75 7.07 -1.47 -24.01
CA CYS A 75 7.99 -2.41 -24.63
C CYS A 75 8.70 -1.73 -25.79
N GLY A 76 9.95 -2.10 -26.01
CA GLY A 76 10.64 -1.75 -27.24
C GLY A 76 10.11 -2.53 -28.45
N MET A 77 10.79 -2.37 -29.59
CA MET A 77 10.40 -2.96 -30.88
C MET A 77 8.94 -2.67 -31.30
N ALA A 78 8.39 -1.53 -30.87
CA ALA A 78 6.98 -1.15 -31.10
C ALA A 78 5.96 -2.21 -30.62
N CYS A 79 6.34 -3.05 -29.65
CA CYS A 79 5.45 -4.06 -29.10
C CYS A 79 4.39 -3.43 -28.19
N GLY A 80 3.12 -3.65 -28.51
CA GLY A 80 1.97 -3.22 -27.67
C GLY A 80 1.42 -4.32 -26.78
N SER A 81 1.90 -5.56 -26.91
CA SER A 81 1.40 -6.73 -26.18
C SER A 81 2.23 -6.98 -24.93
N TRP A 82 1.63 -6.77 -23.77
CA TRP A 82 2.27 -6.98 -22.47
C TRP A 82 1.26 -7.45 -21.43
N ASP A 83 1.77 -8.11 -20.40
CA ASP A 83 1.02 -8.52 -19.20
C ASP A 83 1.81 -8.20 -17.93
N VAL A 84 1.14 -8.26 -16.77
CA VAL A 84 1.77 -8.16 -15.46
C VAL A 84 1.75 -9.53 -14.79
N GLN A 85 2.92 -10.04 -14.41
CA GLN A 85 3.12 -11.32 -13.74
C GLN A 85 3.47 -11.12 -12.28
N ASN A 86 2.97 -12.01 -11.43
CA ASN A 86 3.24 -12.02 -9.99
C ASN A 86 2.98 -10.64 -9.34
N GLU A 87 2.01 -9.88 -9.88
CA GLU A 87 1.58 -8.55 -9.44
C GLU A 87 2.63 -7.42 -9.54
N LEU A 88 3.89 -7.74 -9.84
CA LEU A 88 5.02 -6.79 -9.76
C LEU A 88 5.83 -6.67 -11.06
N MET A 89 5.70 -7.61 -11.98
CA MET A 89 6.61 -7.73 -13.13
C MET A 89 5.89 -7.50 -14.44
N CYS A 90 6.27 -6.46 -15.18
CA CYS A 90 5.88 -6.30 -16.56
C CYS A 90 6.58 -7.34 -17.43
N HIS A 91 5.83 -7.99 -18.31
CA HIS A 91 6.31 -8.92 -19.32
C HIS A 91 5.83 -8.48 -20.71
N CYS A 92 6.78 -8.24 -21.62
CA CYS A 92 6.51 -7.93 -23.02
C CYS A 92 6.48 -9.21 -23.85
N GLN A 93 5.37 -9.44 -24.56
CA GLN A 93 5.06 -10.76 -25.15
C GLN A 93 5.54 -10.93 -26.59
N CYS A 94 5.95 -9.86 -27.27
CA CYS A 94 6.42 -9.97 -28.65
C CYS A 94 7.80 -10.63 -28.73
N ASN A 95 8.17 -11.10 -29.92
CA ASN A 95 9.51 -11.65 -30.15
C ASN A 95 10.57 -10.54 -30.21
N ASN A 96 11.81 -10.88 -29.81
CA ASN A 96 13.00 -10.03 -29.91
C ASN A 96 12.89 -8.68 -29.19
N ILE A 97 12.25 -8.63 -28.02
CA ILE A 97 12.20 -7.43 -27.18
C ILE A 97 13.61 -7.03 -26.75
N ASP A 98 13.99 -5.80 -27.09
CA ASP A 98 15.25 -5.16 -26.71
C ASP A 98 15.19 -4.58 -25.29
N TRP A 99 14.06 -3.97 -24.91
CA TRP A 99 13.83 -3.44 -23.56
C TRP A 99 12.36 -3.48 -23.14
N THR A 100 12.16 -3.47 -21.82
CA THR A 100 10.86 -3.35 -21.15
C THR A 100 10.93 -2.28 -20.08
N ALA A 101 9.86 -1.50 -19.92
CA ALA A 101 9.70 -0.52 -18.86
C ALA A 101 8.40 -0.73 -18.10
N ALA A 102 8.47 -0.68 -16.78
CA ALA A 102 7.33 -0.75 -15.87
C ALA A 102 7.11 0.62 -15.21
N ARG A 103 5.89 1.14 -15.24
CA ARG A 103 5.49 2.33 -14.48
C ARG A 103 5.02 1.90 -13.09
N CYS A 104 5.85 2.12 -12.10
CA CYS A 104 5.66 1.64 -10.73
C CYS A 104 5.15 2.78 -9.85
N CYS A 105 3.99 2.61 -9.21
CA CYS A 105 3.38 3.64 -8.36
C CYS A 105 3.06 3.12 -6.96
N ARG A 106 3.06 4.02 -5.99
CA ARG A 106 2.61 3.75 -4.62
C ARG A 106 1.85 4.95 -4.05
N ILE A 107 0.99 4.69 -3.07
CA ILE A 107 0.31 5.73 -2.29
C ILE A 107 1.17 6.05 -1.08
N ASN A 108 1.47 7.33 -0.89
CA ASN A 108 2.17 7.85 0.28
C ASN A 108 1.18 8.63 1.13
N ALA A 109 1.01 8.21 2.38
CA ALA A 109 0.50 9.09 3.42
C ALA A 109 1.59 10.14 3.73
N ARG A 110 1.19 11.38 3.95
CA ARG A 110 2.12 12.49 4.18
C ARG A 110 2.42 12.64 5.66
#